data_AF-A0A066ZWE5-F1
#
_entry.id   AF-A0A066ZWE5-F1
#
_cell.length_a   1.000
_cell.length_b   1.000
_cell.length_c   1.000
_cell.angle_alpha   90.00
_cell.angle_beta   90.00
_cell.angle_gamma   90.00
#
_symmetry.space_group_name_H-M   'P 1'
#
loop_
_entity.id
_entity.type
_entity.pdbx_description
1 polymer ?
#
loop_
_entity_poly.entity_id
_entity_poly.type
_entity_poly.pdbx_seq_one_letter_code
_entity_poly.pdbx_strand_id
1 'polypeptide(L)'
;MAGESLAVQLLKVNVSNKCKGVTTIKGINDQFNYEDEKGDDKEKDRPWVACGQAKNYNELAYIYDTYLKPYIEKGTFSEEKAIRALCETCHEMGKKRKSRVRFYKKLSDKLGVKIPSK
;
A
#
# COMPACT_ATOMS: atom_id res chain seq x y z
N MET A 1 -3.69 12.34 27.23
CA MET A 1 -3.22 11.47 26.12
C MET A 1 -4.39 10.59 25.71
N ALA A 2 -4.99 10.82 24.54
CA ALA A 2 -6.06 9.95 24.06
C ALA A 2 -5.43 8.63 23.62
N GLY A 3 -5.66 7.56 24.37
CA GLY A 3 -5.30 6.21 23.94
C GLY A 3 -6.07 5.86 22.66
N GLU A 4 -5.44 5.12 21.75
CA GLU A 4 -6.17 4.59 20.59
C GLU A 4 -7.32 3.69 21.06
N SER A 5 -8.48 3.83 20.41
CA SER A 5 -9.64 2.97 20.70
C SER A 5 -9.31 1.51 20.42
N LEU A 6 -9.86 0.61 21.24
CA LEU A 6 -9.72 -0.85 21.09
C LEU A 6 -10.07 -1.33 19.67
N ALA A 7 -11.06 -0.70 19.03
CA ALA A 7 -11.44 -1.00 17.65
C ALA A 7 -10.30 -0.72 16.64
N VAL A 8 -9.53 0.35 16.85
CA VAL A 8 -8.37 0.70 16.01
C VAL A 8 -7.24 -0.31 16.21
N GLN A 9 -7.00 -0.72 17.46
CA GLN A 9 -5.99 -1.73 17.79
C GLN A 9 -6.32 -3.10 17.17
N LEU A 10 -7.56 -3.56 17.30
CA LEU A 10 -8.01 -4.82 16.68
C LEU A 10 -7.88 -4.78 15.15
N LEU A 11 -8.19 -3.64 14.53
CA LEU A 11 -8.05 -3.48 13.08
C LEU A 11 -6.59 -3.57 12.65
N LYS A 12 -5.65 -2.93 13.37
CA LYS A 12 -4.21 -3.04 13.10
C LYS A 12 -3.69 -4.47 13.24
N VAL A 13 -4.10 -5.19 14.30
CA VAL A 13 -3.70 -6.59 14.52
C VAL A 13 -4.21 -7.48 13.38
N ASN A 14 -5.47 -7.34 12.99
CA ASN A 14 -6.06 -8.11 11.90
C ASN A 14 -5.35 -7.83 10.56
N VAL A 15 -5.03 -6.57 10.27
CA VAL A 15 -4.25 -6.21 9.06
C VAL A 15 -2.86 -6.82 9.10
N SER A 16 -2.15 -6.70 10.22
CA SER A 16 -0.80 -7.25 10.37
C SER A 16 -0.80 -8.77 10.16
N ASN A 17 -1.79 -9.48 10.70
CA ASN A 17 -1.96 -10.92 10.48
C ASN A 17 -2.24 -11.26 9.01
N LYS A 18 -3.05 -10.46 8.31
CA LYS A 18 -3.36 -10.68 6.89
C LYS A 18 -2.16 -10.49 5.98
N CYS A 19 -1.27 -9.57 6.35
CA CYS A 19 -0.03 -9.29 5.62
C CYS A 19 1.15 -10.16 6.06
N LYS A 20 0.97 -10.95 7.12
CA LYS A 20 1.99 -11.88 7.62
C LYS A 20 2.15 -13.02 6.62
N GLY A 21 3.35 -13.19 6.09
CA GLY A 21 3.65 -14.20 5.06
C GLY A 21 3.38 -13.76 3.62
N VAL A 22 2.94 -12.51 3.40
CA VAL A 22 2.89 -11.94 2.05
C VAL A 22 4.30 -11.51 1.64
N THR A 23 4.87 -12.19 0.66
CA THR A 23 6.26 -11.98 0.21
C THR A 23 6.37 -11.38 -1.18
N THR A 24 5.25 -11.27 -1.92
CA THR A 24 5.24 -10.78 -3.30
C THR A 24 4.15 -9.74 -3.52
N ILE A 25 4.37 -8.84 -4.48
CA ILE A 25 3.37 -7.84 -4.90
C ILE A 25 2.11 -8.53 -5.43
N LYS A 26 2.26 -9.61 -6.20
CA LYS A 26 1.14 -10.43 -6.66
C LYS A 26 0.32 -10.95 -5.48
N GLY A 27 0.97 -11.44 -4.42
CA GLY A 27 0.29 -11.88 -3.20
C GLY A 27 -0.48 -10.77 -2.47
N ILE A 28 -0.11 -9.49 -2.67
CA ILE A 28 -0.93 -8.36 -2.24
C ILE A 28 -2.12 -8.18 -3.19
N ASN A 29 -1.87 -8.11 -4.50
CA ASN A 29 -2.90 -7.84 -5.50
C ASN A 29 -4.03 -8.87 -5.47
N ASP A 30 -3.71 -10.15 -5.28
CA ASP A 30 -4.68 -11.26 -5.17
C ASP A 30 -5.67 -11.07 -3.99
N GLN A 31 -5.37 -10.19 -3.03
CA GLN A 31 -6.25 -9.88 -1.89
C GLN A 31 -7.25 -8.75 -2.17
N PHE A 32 -7.11 -8.06 -3.30
CA PHE A 32 -7.95 -6.95 -3.70
C PHE A 32 -8.60 -7.28 -5.03
N ASN A 33 -9.88 -7.66 -4.99
CA ASN A 33 -10.67 -7.77 -6.21
C ASN A 33 -10.94 -6.37 -6.75
N TYR A 34 -10.51 -6.10 -7.98
CA TYR A 34 -10.79 -4.85 -8.68
C TYR A 34 -11.86 -5.16 -9.72
N GLU A 35 -13.13 -5.05 -9.33
CA GLU A 35 -14.22 -4.97 -10.30
C GLU A 35 -14.21 -3.55 -10.87
N ASP A 36 -13.80 -3.41 -12.15
CA ASP A 36 -13.82 -2.17 -12.92
C ASP A 36 -15.28 -1.71 -13.17
N GLU A 37 -16.01 -1.34 -12.12
CA GLU A 37 -17.26 -0.60 -12.27
C GLU A 37 -16.95 0.89 -12.35
N LYS A 38 -16.71 1.34 -13.59
CA LYS A 38 -16.82 2.71 -14.15
C LYS A 38 -15.52 3.24 -14.76
N GLY A 39 -15.45 3.09 -16.09
CA GLY A 39 -14.95 4.08 -17.04
C GLY A 39 -13.51 4.58 -16.85
N ASP A 40 -12.65 4.28 -17.83
CA ASP A 40 -11.24 4.66 -17.90
C ASP A 40 -11.04 6.21 -18.04
N ASP A 41 -11.39 7.01 -17.02
CA ASP A 41 -11.11 8.46 -17.01
C ASP A 41 -9.78 8.73 -16.29
N LYS A 42 -8.70 8.62 -17.08
CA LYS A 42 -7.30 8.74 -16.63
C LYS A 42 -7.01 9.98 -15.79
N GLU A 43 -7.71 11.10 -15.99
CA GLU A 43 -7.48 12.31 -15.19
C GLU A 43 -8.07 12.22 -13.78
N LYS A 44 -9.22 11.54 -13.63
CA LYS A 44 -9.89 11.36 -12.33
C LYS A 44 -9.24 10.27 -11.47
N ASP A 45 -8.39 9.43 -12.05
CA ASP A 45 -7.67 8.35 -11.37
C ASP A 45 -6.28 8.72 -10.86
N ARG A 46 -5.68 9.80 -11.36
CA ARG A 46 -4.38 10.33 -10.87
C ARG A 46 -4.29 10.55 -9.36
N PRO A 47 -5.34 10.95 -8.62
CA PRO A 47 -5.21 11.12 -7.17
C PRO A 47 -5.32 9.81 -6.38
N TRP A 48 -5.50 8.64 -7.01
CA TRP A 48 -5.78 7.38 -6.32
C TRP A 48 -4.71 6.30 -6.57
N VAL A 49 -4.48 5.45 -5.57
CA VAL A 49 -3.60 4.28 -5.64
C VAL A 49 -4.45 3.01 -5.72
N ALA A 50 -4.16 2.19 -6.71
CA ALA A 50 -4.74 0.86 -6.86
C ALA A 50 -3.87 -0.17 -6.12
N CYS A 51 -4.49 -0.98 -5.25
CA CYS A 51 -3.81 -2.09 -4.56
C CYS A 51 -4.02 -3.45 -5.25
N GLY A 52 -5.01 -3.53 -6.14
CA GLY A 52 -5.16 -4.63 -7.10
C GLY A 52 -4.42 -4.32 -8.40
N GLN A 53 -4.32 -5.31 -9.27
CA GLN A 53 -3.80 -5.13 -10.63
C GLN A 53 -4.96 -4.83 -11.59
N ALA A 54 -4.80 -3.81 -12.43
CA ALA A 54 -5.74 -3.48 -13.49
C ALA A 54 -5.06 -3.61 -14.86
N LYS A 55 -5.55 -4.56 -15.69
CA LYS A 55 -5.03 -4.84 -17.04
C LYS A 55 -3.49 -4.97 -17.03
N ASN A 56 -2.80 -4.06 -17.72
CA ASN A 56 -1.36 -4.09 -17.94
C ASN A 56 -0.55 -3.22 -16.96
N TYR A 57 -1.21 -2.62 -15.95
CA TYR A 57 -0.54 -1.72 -15.01
C TYR A 57 -0.70 -2.20 -13.56
N ASN A 58 0.43 -2.22 -12.85
CA ASN A 58 0.51 -2.59 -11.45
C ASN A 58 1.11 -1.42 -10.66
N GLU A 59 0.25 -0.64 -10.03
CA GLU A 59 0.63 0.53 -9.23
C GLU A 59 1.57 0.15 -8.07
N LEU A 60 1.36 -1.00 -7.44
CA LEU A 60 2.23 -1.45 -6.34
C LEU A 60 3.63 -1.81 -6.83
N ALA A 61 3.74 -2.45 -8.01
CA ALA A 61 5.02 -2.70 -8.65
C ALA A 61 5.74 -1.39 -8.99
N TYR A 62 5.03 -0.44 -9.58
CA TYR A 62 5.58 0.89 -9.86
C TYR A 62 6.11 1.57 -8.59
N ILE A 63 5.33 1.57 -7.50
CA ILE A 63 5.75 2.14 -6.21
C ILE A 63 7.00 1.43 -5.68
N TYR A 64 7.01 0.10 -5.72
CA TYR A 64 8.12 -0.72 -5.24
C TYR A 64 9.41 -0.40 -6.00
N ASP A 65 9.38 -0.50 -7.33
CA ASP A 65 10.57 -0.32 -8.17
C ASP A 65 11.09 1.12 -8.16
N THR A 66 10.18 2.09 -8.19
CA THR A 66 10.55 3.51 -8.32
C THR A 66 11.03 4.10 -7.00
N TYR A 67 10.39 3.72 -5.88
CA TYR A 67 10.60 4.41 -4.61
C TYR A 67 11.17 3.54 -3.50
N LEU A 68 10.84 2.24 -3.44
CA LEU A 68 11.26 1.38 -2.32
C LEU A 68 12.58 0.68 -2.60
N LYS A 69 12.75 0.17 -3.83
CA LYS A 69 13.96 -0.55 -4.26
C LYS A 69 15.26 0.22 -3.99
N PRO A 70 15.36 1.54 -4.25
CA PRO A 70 16.57 2.29 -3.92
C PRO A 70 16.94 2.32 -2.43
N TYR A 71 15.96 2.21 -1.52
CA TYR A 71 16.21 2.11 -0.08
C TYR A 71 16.60 0.70 0.34
N ILE A 72 16.05 -0.31 -0.32
CA ILE A 72 16.40 -1.73 -0.11
C ILE A 72 17.85 -1.97 -0.51
N GLU A 73 18.26 -1.49 -1.70
CA GLU A 73 19.64 -1.62 -2.20
C GLU A 73 20.66 -0.91 -1.29
N LYS A 74 20.24 0.13 -0.56
CA LYS A 74 21.04 0.82 0.46
C LYS A 74 21.00 0.15 1.84
N GLY A 75 20.27 -0.95 1.99
CA GLY A 75 20.11 -1.65 3.27
C GLY A 75 19.28 -0.90 4.32
N THR A 76 18.48 0.11 3.92
CA THR A 76 17.65 0.88 4.87
C THR A 76 16.52 0.03 5.46
N PHE A 77 15.98 -0.90 4.66
CA PHE A 77 15.04 -1.93 5.09
C PHE A 77 15.07 -3.12 4.11
N SER A 78 14.58 -4.28 4.55
CA SER A 78 14.48 -5.47 3.69
C SER A 78 13.31 -5.38 2.70
N GLU A 79 13.40 -6.16 1.62
CA GLU A 79 12.30 -6.38 0.68
C GLU A 79 11.03 -6.88 1.39
N GLU A 80 11.16 -7.84 2.32
CA GLU A 80 10.03 -8.32 3.12
C GLU A 80 9.33 -7.18 3.88
N LYS A 81 10.11 -6.27 4.49
CA LYS A 81 9.56 -5.11 5.20
C LYS A 81 8.84 -4.17 4.24
N ALA A 82 9.36 -3.97 3.03
CA ALA A 82 8.73 -3.15 2.00
C ALA A 82 7.38 -3.75 1.53
N ILE A 83 7.37 -5.04 1.19
CA ILE A 83 6.14 -5.76 0.76
C ILE A 83 5.10 -5.75 1.88
N ARG A 84 5.51 -6.02 3.12
CA ARG A 84 4.60 -5.97 4.27
C ARG A 84 4.01 -4.57 4.47
N ALA A 85 4.83 -3.53 4.37
CA ALA A 85 4.36 -2.15 4.51
C ALA A 85 3.37 -1.75 3.40
N LEU A 86 3.60 -2.18 2.16
CA LEU A 86 2.63 -2.00 1.06
C LEU A 86 1.31 -2.69 1.36
N CYS A 87 1.35 -3.97 1.76
CA CYS A 87 0.15 -4.74 2.11
C CYS A 87 -0.64 -4.08 3.24
N GLU A 88 0.03 -3.71 4.34
CA GLU A 88 -0.61 -3.10 5.50
C GLU A 88 -1.24 -1.75 5.12
N THR A 89 -0.54 -0.93 4.33
CA THR A 89 -1.05 0.37 3.87
C THR A 89 -2.31 0.19 3.02
N CYS A 90 -2.31 -0.82 2.14
CA CYS A 90 -3.48 -1.15 1.33
C CYS A 90 -4.71 -1.56 2.16
N HIS A 91 -4.56 -2.35 3.22
CA HIS A 91 -5.71 -2.75 4.05
C HIS A 91 -6.15 -1.67 5.04
N GLU A 92 -5.22 -0.92 5.63
CA GLU A 92 -5.54 0.14 6.59
C GLU A 92 -6.32 1.29 5.96
N MET A 93 -6.16 1.52 4.65
CA MET A 93 -6.95 2.51 3.91
C MET A 93 -8.34 2.00 3.49
N GLY A 94 -8.65 0.73 3.75
CA GLY A 94 -9.96 0.13 3.53
C GLY A 94 -10.37 -0.01 2.05
N LYS A 95 -11.68 -0.23 1.83
CA LYS A 95 -12.28 -0.45 0.51
C LYS A 95 -12.54 0.84 -0.29
N LYS A 96 -12.43 2.01 0.34
CA LYS A 96 -12.63 3.30 -0.34
C LYS A 96 -11.43 3.64 -1.24
N ARG A 97 -11.62 4.60 -2.16
CA ARG A 97 -10.54 5.13 -3.00
C ARG A 97 -9.36 5.58 -2.14
N LYS A 98 -8.17 5.05 -2.43
CA LYS A 98 -6.97 5.29 -1.62
C LYS A 98 -6.25 6.51 -2.14
N SER A 99 -6.42 7.65 -1.49
CA SER A 99 -5.73 8.89 -1.89
C SER A 99 -4.22 8.65 -1.94
N ARG A 100 -3.61 8.99 -3.07
CA ARG A 100 -2.18 8.83 -3.34
C ARG A 100 -1.32 9.53 -2.29
N VAL A 101 -1.62 10.79 -1.97
CA VAL A 101 -0.92 11.55 -0.93
C VAL A 101 -1.01 10.85 0.42
N ARG A 102 -2.20 10.39 0.82
CA ARG A 102 -2.37 9.67 2.09
C ARG A 102 -1.65 8.33 2.09
N PHE A 103 -1.67 7.62 0.97
CA PHE A 103 -0.98 6.35 0.80
C PHE A 103 0.53 6.50 0.99
N TYR A 104 1.16 7.42 0.25
CA TYR A 104 2.60 7.68 0.34
C TYR A 104 3.01 8.20 1.72
N LYS A 105 2.20 9.05 2.34
CA LYS A 105 2.46 9.48 3.72
C LYS A 105 2.46 8.30 4.68
N LYS A 106 1.44 7.43 4.62
CA LYS A 106 1.31 6.29 5.54
C LYS A 106 2.43 5.26 5.32
N LEU A 107 2.81 5.03 4.06
CA LEU A 107 3.92 4.17 3.68
C LEU A 107 5.26 4.73 4.18
N SER A 108 5.47 6.05 4.03
CA SER A 108 6.63 6.77 4.58
C SER A 108 6.73 6.61 6.09
N ASP A 109 5.63 6.85 6.81
CA ASP A 109 5.55 6.72 8.27
C ASP A 109 5.88 5.28 8.73
N LYS A 110 5.41 4.25 8.01
CA LYS A 110 5.69 2.83 8.32
C LYS A 110 7.15 2.44 8.10
N LEU A 111 7.76 2.96 7.04
CA LEU A 111 9.12 2.59 6.64
C LEU A 111 10.19 3.47 7.29
N GLY A 112 9.81 4.61 7.88
CA GLY A 112 10.73 5.56 8.48
C GLY A 112 11.57 6.31 7.44
N VAL A 113 11.06 6.45 6.22
CA VAL A 113 11.73 7.15 5.10
C VAL A 113 10.77 8.13 4.42
N LYS A 114 11.30 9.11 3.69
CA LYS A 114 10.50 10.07 2.94
C LYS A 114 10.26 9.58 1.51
N ILE A 115 9.05 9.14 1.21
CA ILE A 115 8.65 8.80 -0.16
C ILE A 115 7.97 10.02 -0.81
N PRO A 116 8.37 10.44 -2.02
CA PRO A 116 7.74 11.57 -2.69
C PRO A 116 6.26 11.29 -3.00
N SER A 117 5.35 12.12 -2.49
CA SER A 117 3.97 12.17 -2.96
C SER A 117 3.86 13.26 -4.03
N LYS A 118 3.85 12.87 -5.32
CA LYS A 118 3.45 13.77 -6.41
C LYS A 118 1.95 13.70 -6.64
#